data_AF-A0A830CBQ8-F1
#
_entry.id   AF-A0A830CBQ8-F1
#
_cell.length_a   1.000
_cell.length_b   1.000
_cell.length_c   1.000
_cell.angle_alpha   90.00
_cell.angle_beta   90.00
_cell.angle_gamma   90.00
#
_symmetry.space_group_name_H-M   'P 1'
#
loop_
_entity.id
_entity.type
_entity.pdbx_description
1 polymer ?
#
loop_
_entity_poly.entity_id
_entity_poly.type
_entity_poly.pdbx_seq_one_letter_code
_entity_poly.pdbx_strand_id
1 'polypeptide(L)'
;MFRCLGAYWFSFAKFLDVGTIVSTSTDNTLKIWDLKKTSSNSLSRDACILTLRGHTNEKNFVGLSVADGYIACGSETNEYIRENELTHKFGSIDQITGKETEDDNGQFVSSVCWRRKSNMVVAANSTGCIKLFQMV
;
A
#
# COMPACT_ATOMS: atom_id res chain seq x y z
N MET A 1 -15.21 -0.13 -16.43
CA MET A 1 -14.82 0.84 -15.37
C MET A 1 -14.72 0.10 -14.06
N PHE A 2 -13.64 0.31 -13.29
CA PHE A 2 -13.49 -0.22 -11.92
C PHE A 2 -14.23 0.68 -10.94
N ARG A 3 -14.96 0.09 -9.99
CA ARG A 3 -15.62 0.86 -8.93
C ARG A 3 -15.64 0.05 -7.65
N CYS A 4 -15.15 0.63 -6.55
CA CYS A 4 -15.45 0.12 -5.22
C CYS A 4 -16.92 0.41 -4.90
N LEU A 5 -17.60 -0.54 -4.26
CA LEU A 5 -18.96 -0.34 -3.79
C LEU A 5 -18.92 0.57 -2.54
N GLY A 6 -19.67 1.68 -2.54
CA GLY A 6 -19.78 2.60 -1.39
C GLY A 6 -19.21 4.00 -1.62
N ALA A 7 -19.06 4.76 -0.53
CA ALA A 7 -18.53 6.14 -0.50
C ALA A 7 -17.03 6.19 -0.15
N TYR A 8 -16.26 5.19 -0.58
CA TYR A 8 -14.83 5.07 -0.31
C TYR A 8 -14.00 5.51 -1.52
N TRP A 9 -12.83 6.08 -1.26
CA TRP A 9 -11.95 6.64 -2.29
C TRP A 9 -10.86 5.64 -2.65
N PHE A 10 -10.57 5.49 -3.94
CA PHE A 10 -9.32 4.86 -4.36
C PHE A 10 -8.17 5.83 -4.09
N SER A 11 -7.20 5.40 -3.28
CA SER A 11 -6.03 6.21 -2.96
C SER A 11 -4.92 6.01 -3.98
N PHE A 12 -4.69 4.79 -4.45
CA PHE A 12 -3.70 4.47 -5.47
C PHE A 12 -4.17 3.35 -6.40
N ALA A 13 -3.64 3.34 -7.63
CA ALA A 13 -3.73 2.23 -8.57
C ALA A 13 -2.39 2.05 -9.30
N LYS A 14 -1.98 0.80 -9.52
CA LYS A 14 -0.74 0.41 -10.22
C LYS A 14 -1.00 -0.82 -11.09
N PHE A 15 -0.35 -0.90 -12.25
CA PHE A 15 -0.26 -2.15 -13.00
C PHE A 15 0.65 -3.11 -12.27
N LEU A 16 0.14 -4.26 -11.88
CA LEU A 16 0.94 -5.33 -11.29
C LEU A 16 1.66 -6.10 -12.40
N ASP A 17 0.96 -6.34 -13.52
CA ASP A 17 1.50 -6.87 -14.77
C ASP A 17 0.69 -6.34 -15.98
N VAL A 18 0.89 -6.94 -17.16
CA VAL A 18 0.21 -6.54 -18.42
C VAL A 18 -1.30 -6.76 -18.43
N GLY A 19 -1.80 -7.66 -17.58
CA GLY A 19 -3.20 -8.07 -17.50
C GLY A 19 -3.87 -7.73 -16.18
N THR A 20 -3.13 -7.27 -15.17
CA THR A 20 -3.66 -7.02 -13.83
C THR A 20 -3.34 -5.63 -13.29
N ILE A 21 -4.31 -5.06 -12.56
CA ILE A 21 -4.15 -3.82 -11.81
C ILE A 21 -4.33 -4.13 -10.33
N VAL A 22 -3.57 -3.48 -9.48
CA VAL A 22 -3.80 -3.42 -8.03
C VAL A 22 -4.24 -2.00 -7.64
N SER A 23 -5.18 -1.89 -6.71
CA SER A 23 -5.62 -0.62 -6.14
C SER A 23 -5.72 -0.68 -4.62
N THR A 24 -5.41 0.42 -3.94
CA THR A 24 -5.69 0.62 -2.51
C THR A 24 -6.90 1.53 -2.34
N SER A 25 -7.63 1.36 -1.25
CA SER A 25 -8.84 2.14 -0.95
C SER A 25 -8.91 2.50 0.53
N THR A 26 -9.65 3.55 0.85
CA THR A 26 -9.88 4.02 2.24
C THR A 26 -10.89 3.16 3.02
N ASP A 27 -11.14 1.93 2.56
CA ASP A 27 -11.98 0.92 3.21
C ASP A 27 -11.14 -0.23 3.79
N ASN A 28 -9.84 0.03 4.02
CA ASN A 28 -8.86 -0.95 4.48
C ASN A 28 -8.68 -2.13 3.49
N THR A 29 -8.89 -1.91 2.18
CA THR A 29 -8.73 -2.96 1.16
C THR A 29 -7.75 -2.64 0.05
N LEU A 30 -7.03 -3.69 -0.34
CA LEU A 30 -6.26 -3.79 -1.57
C LEU A 30 -7.03 -4.72 -2.51
N LYS A 31 -7.24 -4.30 -3.75
CA LYS A 31 -7.97 -5.10 -4.74
C LYS A 31 -7.12 -5.36 -5.95
N ILE A 32 -7.14 -6.59 -6.44
CA ILE A 32 -6.53 -7.00 -7.70
C ILE A 32 -7.64 -7.18 -8.73
N TRP A 33 -7.42 -6.61 -9.90
CA TRP A 33 -8.39 -6.54 -10.99
C TRP A 33 -7.81 -7.17 -12.25
N ASP A 34 -8.57 -8.07 -12.89
CA ASP A 34 -8.25 -8.67 -14.18
C ASP A 34 -8.77 -7.78 -15.32
N LEU A 35 -7.86 -7.21 -16.10
CA LEU A 35 -8.18 -6.32 -17.22
C LEU A 35 -8.99 -7.01 -18.31
N LYS A 36 -8.86 -8.33 -18.48
CA LYS A 36 -9.59 -9.09 -19.51
C LYS A 36 -11.09 -9.18 -19.20
N LYS A 37 -11.45 -9.07 -17.93
CA LYS A 37 -12.85 -9.08 -17.45
C LYS A 37 -13.44 -7.67 -17.37
N THR A 38 -12.72 -6.67 -17.85
CA THR A 38 -13.18 -5.28 -17.81
C THR A 38 -13.92 -4.90 -19.09
N SER A 39 -14.90 -4.02 -18.92
CA SER A 39 -15.62 -3.38 -20.01
C SER A 39 -15.47 -1.87 -19.86
N SER A 40 -15.18 -1.16 -20.95
CA SER A 40 -15.15 0.31 -20.95
C SER A 40 -16.54 0.91 -20.72
N ASN A 41 -17.60 0.17 -21.10
CA ASN A 41 -18.95 0.69 -21.24
C ASN A 41 -19.88 0.26 -20.09
N SER A 42 -19.42 -0.58 -19.18
CA SER A 42 -20.21 -1.06 -18.04
C SER A 42 -19.35 -1.28 -16.78
N LEU A 43 -20.04 -1.34 -15.63
CA LEU A 43 -19.44 -1.69 -14.35
C LEU A 43 -18.93 -3.14 -14.40
N SER A 44 -17.62 -3.31 -14.26
CA SER A 44 -16.95 -4.61 -14.36
C SER A 44 -16.88 -5.27 -12.98
N ARG A 45 -18.04 -5.70 -12.45
CA ARG A 45 -18.14 -6.27 -11.09
C ARG A 45 -17.27 -7.53 -10.92
N ASP A 46 -17.23 -8.36 -11.95
CA ASP A 46 -16.49 -9.63 -11.95
C ASP A 46 -15.00 -9.47 -12.29
N ALA A 47 -14.55 -8.22 -12.52
CA ALA A 47 -13.13 -7.95 -12.76
C ALA A 47 -12.30 -7.96 -11.48
N CYS A 48 -12.90 -7.76 -10.30
CA CYS A 48 -12.19 -7.90 -9.03
C CYS A 48 -11.94 -9.37 -8.74
N ILE A 49 -10.69 -9.82 -8.87
CA ILE A 49 -10.32 -11.23 -8.68
C ILE A 49 -9.82 -11.54 -7.27
N LEU A 50 -9.31 -10.54 -6.54
CA LEU A 50 -8.85 -10.70 -5.17
C LEU A 50 -9.07 -9.44 -4.35
N THR A 51 -9.45 -9.60 -3.08
CA THR A 51 -9.46 -8.53 -2.08
C THR A 51 -8.55 -8.93 -0.92
N LEU A 52 -7.47 -8.18 -0.75
CA LEU A 52 -6.50 -8.30 0.33
C LEU A 52 -6.84 -7.31 1.44
N ARG A 53 -6.61 -7.73 2.68
CA ARG A 53 -6.77 -6.97 3.92
C ARG A 53 -5.51 -7.12 4.76
N GLY A 54 -5.36 -6.31 5.80
CA GLY A 54 -4.20 -6.33 6.71
C GLY A 54 -3.68 -4.91 6.99
N HIS A 55 -3.74 -4.02 6.00
CA HIS A 55 -3.44 -2.61 6.20
C HIS A 55 -4.66 -1.84 6.72
N THR A 56 -4.39 -0.85 7.57
CA THR A 56 -5.32 0.23 7.94
C THR A 56 -5.10 1.43 7.02
N ASN A 57 -6.17 1.93 6.43
CA ASN A 57 -6.26 3.13 5.64
C ASN A 57 -7.72 3.62 5.61
N GLU A 58 -8.05 4.61 6.44
CA GLU A 58 -9.40 5.17 6.51
C GLU A 58 -9.47 6.60 5.97
N LYS A 59 -8.33 7.32 5.94
CA LYS A 59 -8.31 8.75 5.60
C LYS A 59 -7.09 9.20 4.78
N ASN A 60 -5.98 8.48 4.82
CA ASN A 60 -4.70 8.94 4.30
C ASN A 60 -4.32 8.31 2.95
N PHE A 61 -3.34 8.93 2.29
CA PHE A 61 -2.64 8.31 1.16
C PHE A 61 -1.43 7.55 1.71
N VAL A 62 -1.54 6.22 1.77
CA VAL A 62 -0.53 5.37 2.42
C VAL A 62 0.55 4.80 1.48
N GLY A 63 0.51 5.16 0.19
CA GLY A 63 1.44 4.68 -0.82
C GLY A 63 1.15 3.25 -1.32
N LEU A 64 1.50 3.01 -2.57
CA LEU A 64 1.38 1.71 -3.24
C LEU A 64 2.52 1.53 -4.24
N SER A 65 3.24 0.42 -4.13
CA SER A 65 4.31 0.07 -5.04
C SER A 65 4.25 -1.41 -5.41
N VAL A 66 4.66 -1.70 -6.65
CA VAL A 66 4.73 -3.05 -7.19
C VAL A 66 6.06 -3.32 -7.87
N ALA A 67 6.58 -4.54 -7.75
CA ALA A 67 7.75 -5.01 -8.50
C ALA A 67 7.72 -6.53 -8.63
N ASP A 68 7.93 -7.02 -9.85
CA ASP A 68 8.04 -8.46 -10.16
C ASP A 68 6.91 -9.31 -9.57
N GLY A 69 5.68 -8.79 -9.59
CA GLY A 69 4.50 -9.46 -9.04
C GLY A 69 4.28 -9.27 -7.53
N TYR A 70 5.22 -8.64 -6.81
CA TYR A 70 5.05 -8.31 -5.39
C TYR A 70 4.35 -6.97 -5.22
N ILE A 71 3.51 -6.89 -4.17
CA ILE A 71 2.82 -5.67 -3.75
C ILE A 71 3.40 -5.20 -2.41
N ALA A 72 3.66 -3.90 -2.29
CA ALA A 72 3.90 -3.23 -1.01
C ALA A 72 2.97 -2.01 -0.87
N CYS A 73 2.46 -1.79 0.34
CA CYS A 73 1.63 -0.65 0.70
C CYS A 73 2.02 -0.13 2.08
N GLY A 74 1.74 1.14 2.37
CA GLY A 74 1.82 1.66 3.74
C GLY A 74 0.51 1.45 4.49
N SER A 75 0.52 1.85 5.76
CA SER A 75 -0.63 1.83 6.65
C SER A 75 -0.65 2.99 7.64
N GLU A 76 -1.85 3.33 8.10
CA GLU A 76 -2.13 4.24 9.20
C GLU A 76 -1.71 3.72 10.58
N THR A 77 -1.25 2.47 10.67
CA THR A 77 -0.58 1.91 11.86
C THR A 77 0.92 2.17 11.87
N ASN A 78 1.40 3.10 11.04
CA ASN A 78 2.83 3.41 10.86
C ASN A 78 3.66 2.21 10.36
N GLU A 79 3.03 1.30 9.63
CA GLU A 79 3.64 0.09 9.08
C GLU A 79 3.66 0.15 7.55
N TYR A 80 4.66 -0.49 6.92
CA TYR A 80 4.51 -0.94 5.54
C TYR A 80 4.30 -2.44 5.51
N ILE A 81 3.44 -2.89 4.60
CA ILE A 81 2.98 -4.27 4.47
C ILE A 81 3.32 -4.75 3.06
N ARG A 82 4.00 -5.89 2.98
CA ARG A 82 4.19 -6.66 1.76
C ARG A 82 3.16 -7.79 1.70
N GLU A 83 2.74 -8.16 0.49
CA GLU A 83 1.92 -9.36 0.24
C GLU A 83 2.48 -10.59 1.02
N ASN A 84 1.60 -11.27 1.78
CA ASN A 84 1.90 -12.28 2.83
C ASN A 84 2.34 -11.75 4.22
N GLU A 85 1.82 -10.59 4.65
CA GLU A 85 1.88 -10.09 6.05
C GLU A 85 3.29 -9.86 6.62
N LEU A 86 4.32 -9.76 5.78
CA LEU A 86 5.59 -9.19 6.24
C LEU A 86 5.38 -7.70 6.50
N THR A 87 5.23 -7.37 7.78
CA THR A 87 5.01 -6.00 8.27
C THR A 87 6.30 -5.47 8.87
N HIS A 88 6.60 -4.21 8.58
CA HIS A 88 7.64 -3.48 9.30
C HIS A 88 7.08 -2.17 9.79
N LYS A 89 7.14 -2.01 11.11
CA LYS A 89 6.72 -0.81 11.81
C LYS A 89 7.83 0.23 11.81
N PHE A 90 7.46 1.49 11.56
CA PHE A 90 8.33 2.61 11.81
C PHE A 90 8.35 2.88 13.31
N GLY A 91 9.55 3.03 13.88
CA GLY A 91 9.68 3.66 15.19
C GLY A 91 9.45 5.16 15.03
N SER A 92 8.91 5.79 16.08
CA SER A 92 8.85 7.24 16.16
C SER A 92 10.18 7.75 16.70
N ILE A 93 10.80 8.75 16.06
CA ILE A 93 12.06 9.32 16.56
C ILE A 93 11.73 10.44 17.53
N ASP A 94 12.14 10.29 18.79
CA ASP A 94 12.12 11.36 19.78
C ASP A 94 13.07 12.47 19.32
N GLN A 95 12.54 13.68 19.07
CA GLN A 95 13.32 14.80 18.55
C GLN A 95 14.36 15.35 19.54
N ILE A 96 14.20 15.08 20.84
CA ILE A 96 15.09 15.52 21.90
C ILE A 96 16.19 14.47 22.11
N THR A 97 15.80 13.21 22.23
CA THR A 97 16.75 12.12 22.58
C THR A 97 17.34 11.40 21.37
N GLY A 98 16.74 11.56 20.19
CA GLY A 98 17.12 10.87 18.96
C GLY A 98 16.84 9.38 18.97
N LYS A 99 16.14 8.86 19.99
CA LYS A 99 15.85 7.43 20.13
C LYS A 99 14.53 7.07 19.47
N GLU A 100 14.45 5.84 18.96
CA GLU A 100 13.16 5.28 18.53
C GLU A 100 12.28 4.99 19.76
N THR A 101 11.02 5.40 19.67
CA THR A 101 9.96 5.16 20.64
C THR A 101 8.81 4.42 19.96
N GLU A 102 8.00 3.72 20.76
CA GLU A 102 6.83 2.99 20.27
C GLU A 102 5.56 3.86 20.14
N ASP A 103 5.62 5.12 20.55
CA ASP A 103 4.49 6.04 20.43
C ASP A 103 4.41 6.60 19.01
N ASP A 104 3.51 6.04 18.23
CA ASP A 104 3.28 6.46 16.86
C ASP A 104 2.53 7.79 16.77
N ASN A 105 1.89 8.32 17.82
CA ASN A 105 1.16 9.59 17.80
C ASN A 105 0.28 9.82 16.54
N GLY A 106 -0.34 8.76 16.01
CA GLY A 106 -1.15 8.80 14.78
C GLY A 106 -0.35 8.95 13.46
N GLN A 107 0.94 8.61 13.47
CA GLN A 107 1.80 8.55 12.29
C GLN A 107 1.37 7.44 11.34
N PHE A 108 1.68 7.63 10.07
CA PHE A 108 1.33 6.67 9.02
C PHE A 108 2.44 6.61 7.98
N VAL A 109 2.61 5.44 7.36
CA VAL A 109 3.46 5.32 6.17
C VAL A 109 2.75 6.02 5.03
N SER A 110 3.40 7.02 4.43
CA SER A 110 2.84 7.89 3.41
C SER A 110 3.30 7.53 2.00
N SER A 111 4.43 6.84 1.87
CA SER A 111 4.98 6.44 0.59
C SER A 111 5.79 5.16 0.70
N VAL A 112 5.69 4.32 -0.32
CA VAL A 112 6.49 3.10 -0.49
C VAL A 112 6.95 3.00 -1.94
N CYS A 113 8.15 2.51 -2.18
CA CYS A 113 8.72 2.38 -3.51
C CYS A 113 9.66 1.18 -3.59
N TRP A 114 9.36 0.26 -4.49
CA TRP A 114 10.25 -0.85 -4.83
C TRP A 114 11.34 -0.34 -5.77
N ARG A 115 12.59 -0.74 -5.50
CA ARG A 115 13.68 -0.57 -6.45
C ARG A 115 13.54 -1.62 -7.55
N ARG A 116 13.44 -1.17 -8.80
CA ARG A 116 13.34 -2.08 -9.96
C ARG A 116 14.55 -3.03 -10.03
N LYS A 117 14.30 -4.30 -10.38
CA LYS A 117 15.33 -5.35 -10.55
C LYS A 117 16.20 -5.55 -9.30
N SER A 118 15.64 -5.31 -8.12
CA SER A 118 16.33 -5.38 -6.84
C SER A 118 15.32 -5.81 -5.76
N ASN A 119 15.82 -6.54 -4.76
CA ASN A 119 15.08 -6.90 -3.56
C ASN A 119 15.04 -5.76 -2.52
N MET A 120 14.92 -4.50 -2.95
CA MET A 120 14.97 -3.36 -2.04
C MET A 120 13.69 -2.54 -2.06
N VAL A 121 13.25 -2.11 -0.88
CA VAL A 121 12.11 -1.21 -0.67
C VAL A 121 12.57 0.04 0.04
N VAL A 122 12.10 1.19 -0.43
CA VAL A 122 12.12 2.44 0.34
C VAL A 122 10.72 2.68 0.89
N ALA A 123 10.60 3.01 2.17
CA ALA A 123 9.35 3.50 2.73
C ALA A 123 9.60 4.80 3.50
N ALA A 124 8.61 5.70 3.46
CA ALA A 124 8.63 6.96 4.17
C ALA A 124 7.31 7.16 4.93
N ASN A 125 7.39 7.76 6.13
CA ASN A 125 6.22 8.04 6.94
C ASN A 125 5.89 9.54 7.03
N SER A 126 4.81 9.86 7.74
CA SER A 126 4.27 11.21 7.88
C SER A 126 5.17 12.19 8.66
N THR A 127 6.22 11.71 9.34
CA THR A 127 7.21 12.58 10.01
C THR A 127 8.43 12.88 9.15
N GLY A 128 8.49 12.33 7.93
CA GLY A 128 9.63 12.47 7.04
C GLY A 128 10.75 11.45 7.31
N CYS A 129 10.53 10.44 8.17
CA CYS A 129 11.48 9.35 8.31
C CYS A 129 11.48 8.49 7.05
N ILE A 130 12.67 8.17 6.54
CA ILE A 130 12.86 7.31 5.36
C ILE A 130 13.67 6.08 5.80
N LYS A 131 13.15 4.89 5.52
CA LYS A 131 13.83 3.61 5.79
C LYS A 131 14.04 2.83 4.50
N LEU A 132 15.17 2.13 4.45
CA LEU A 132 15.56 1.24 3.37
C LEU A 132 15.51 -0.20 3.86
N PHE A 133 14.83 -1.08 3.14
CA PHE A 133 14.67 -2.48 3.49
C PHE A 133 15.27 -3.34 2.38
N GLN A 134 16.11 -4.29 2.75
CA GLN A 134 16.59 -5.36 1.87
C GLN A 134 15.80 -6.62 2.20
N MET A 135 15.09 -7.15 1.21
CA MET A 135 14.32 -8.37 1.35
C MET A 135 15.24 -9.58 1.17
N VAL A 136 15.22 -10.53 2.11
CA VAL A 136 15.98 -11.78 2.02
C VAL A 136 15.14 -12.86 1.34
#